data_AF-L1P7K8-F1
#
_entry.id   AF-L1P7K8-F1
#
_cell.length_a   1.000
_cell.length_b   1.000
_cell.length_c   1.000
_cell.angle_alpha   90.00
_cell.angle_beta   90.00
_cell.angle_gamma   90.00
#
_symmetry.space_group_name_H-M   'P 1'
#
loop_
_entity.id
_entity.type
_entity.pdbx_description
1 polymer ?
#
loop_
_entity_poly.entity_id
_entity_poly.type
_entity_poly.pdbx_seq_one_letter_code
_entity_poly.pdbx_strand_id
1 'polypeptide(L)'
;GYCLNNPLVYVDKNGEIVWWVVGVAALIGAYTGGTIANNGEANPIKWNYSVDTFAHILSGAVIGALSGYVGGAIATSQIPMANTLGIAGGSIVNSLGTYVYTRGKTDISISFGAASFNFNRGSFGYLFKKGNSTMENIGYGFGALANITDVVSLFGGGENVSVNSASTKDDDWWGHSSITDKDGNSLVSVGPDSPVGKGAGLTQTWKNSIKGADTNWSTYFGEEGTWQVSLNNISKNAISNYASKITRWDLLFNSCVGHTSRALWSAGVPNVYLFHPHMLNLQLSIYKMGILASPYIYTTPNKIKR
;
A
#
# COMPACT_ATOMS: atom_id res chain seq x y z
N GLY A 1 -9.68 4.97 -25.63
CA GLY A 1 -9.77 6.44 -25.49
C GLY A 1 -9.09 6.81 -24.20
N TYR A 2 -8.19 7.79 -24.24
CA TYR A 2 -7.38 8.21 -23.09
C TYR A 2 -8.27 8.72 -21.94
N CYS A 3 -7.99 8.22 -20.74
CA CYS A 3 -8.65 8.58 -19.50
C CYS A 3 -8.42 10.06 -19.17
N LEU A 4 -9.42 10.90 -19.39
CA LEU A 4 -9.48 12.24 -18.82
C LEU A 4 -10.49 12.24 -17.67
N ASN A 5 -9.98 12.60 -16.49
CA ASN A 5 -10.71 13.09 -15.31
C ASN A 5 -11.14 12.11 -14.18
N ASN A 6 -10.46 10.98 -13.97
CA ASN A 6 -10.58 10.26 -12.69
C ASN A 6 -9.21 9.69 -12.23
N PRO A 7 -8.62 10.18 -11.12
CA PRO A 7 -7.24 9.86 -10.74
C PRO A 7 -7.01 8.47 -10.11
N LEU A 8 -7.99 7.56 -10.10
CA LEU A 8 -7.92 6.31 -9.33
C LEU A 8 -8.22 5.02 -10.10
N VAL A 9 -8.31 5.06 -11.44
CA VAL A 9 -8.43 3.83 -12.24
C VAL A 9 -7.08 3.50 -12.85
N TYR A 10 -6.39 2.52 -12.26
CA TYR A 10 -5.32 1.79 -12.92
C TYR A 10 -5.53 0.29 -12.70
N VAL A 11 -5.76 -0.41 -13.82
CA VAL A 11 -5.66 -1.87 -13.94
C VAL A 11 -4.29 -2.12 -14.55
N ASP A 12 -3.39 -2.79 -13.84
CA ASP A 12 -2.06 -3.11 -14.37
C ASP A 12 -2.05 -4.51 -15.01
N LYS A 13 -2.08 -4.56 -16.34
CA LYS A 13 -1.90 -5.80 -17.12
C LYS A 13 -0.46 -6.00 -17.61
N ASN A 14 0.45 -5.02 -17.48
CA ASN A 14 1.70 -4.95 -18.26
C ASN A 14 2.98 -4.71 -17.43
N GLY A 15 2.93 -4.67 -16.10
CA GLY A 15 4.08 -4.31 -15.24
C GLY A 15 4.22 -2.81 -15.01
N GLU A 16 3.13 -2.06 -15.23
CA GLU A 16 3.00 -0.62 -15.02
C GLU A 16 3.10 -0.23 -13.53
N ILE A 17 2.84 -1.16 -12.60
CA ILE A 17 2.97 -0.94 -11.15
C ILE A 17 4.42 -0.63 -10.77
N VAL A 18 5.41 -1.29 -11.36
CA VAL A 18 6.83 -0.99 -11.05
C VAL A 18 7.15 0.43 -11.50
N TRP A 19 6.68 0.84 -12.67
CA TRP A 19 6.90 2.19 -13.19
C TRP A 19 6.13 3.26 -12.41
N TRP A 20 4.93 2.96 -11.92
CA TRP A 20 4.19 3.84 -11.02
C TRP A 20 4.91 4.00 -9.67
N VAL A 21 5.40 2.90 -9.08
CA VAL A 21 6.22 2.93 -7.86
C VAL A 21 7.47 3.77 -8.07
N VAL A 22 8.17 3.57 -9.20
CA VAL A 22 9.34 4.36 -9.59
C VAL A 22 8.99 5.84 -9.73
N GLY A 23 7.85 6.18 -10.34
CA GLY A 23 7.39 7.57 -10.50
C GLY A 23 7.08 8.25 -9.16
N VAL A 24 6.33 7.59 -8.27
CA VAL A 24 6.03 8.11 -6.93
C VAL A 24 7.31 8.26 -6.11
N ALA A 25 8.19 7.27 -6.16
CA ALA A 25 9.48 7.30 -5.49
C ALA A 25 10.39 8.42 -6.02
N ALA A 26 10.38 8.69 -7.33
CA ALA A 26 11.08 9.81 -7.94
C ALA A 26 10.56 11.15 -7.42
N LEU A 27 9.24 11.32 -7.30
CA LEU A 27 8.64 12.54 -6.73
C LEU A 27 9.02 12.74 -5.26
N ILE A 28 8.97 11.68 -4.45
CA ILE A 28 9.39 11.72 -3.04
C ILE A 28 10.88 12.05 -2.95
N GLY A 29 11.72 11.43 -3.78
CA GLY A 29 13.15 11.69 -3.85
C GLY A 29 13.47 13.13 -4.28
N ALA A 30 12.77 13.65 -5.29
CA ALA A 30 12.88 15.03 -5.76
C ALA A 30 12.55 16.02 -4.64
N TYR A 31 11.45 15.76 -3.93
CA TYR A 31 11.04 16.56 -2.78
C TYR A 31 12.10 16.53 -1.67
N THR A 32 12.59 15.34 -1.33
CA THR A 32 13.62 15.14 -0.29
C THR A 32 14.91 15.88 -0.65
N GLY A 33 15.35 15.79 -1.92
CA GLY A 33 16.52 16.51 -2.42
C GLY A 33 16.35 18.03 -2.33
N GLY A 34 15.20 18.56 -2.74
CA GLY A 34 14.87 19.98 -2.63
C GLY A 34 14.86 20.48 -1.18
N THR A 35 14.27 19.71 -0.27
CA THR A 35 14.29 20.01 1.17
C THR A 35 15.71 20.01 1.73
N ILE A 36 16.56 19.05 1.34
CA ILE A 36 17.97 19.00 1.79
C ILE A 36 18.75 20.22 1.30
N ALA A 37 18.60 20.60 0.02
CA ALA A 37 19.26 21.79 -0.53
C ALA A 37 18.84 23.09 0.17
N ASN A 38 17.64 23.12 0.72
CA ASN A 38 17.08 24.27 1.44
C ASN A 38 17.13 24.10 2.97
N ASN A 39 18.14 23.39 3.50
CA ASN A 39 18.40 23.25 4.93
C ASN A 39 17.22 22.68 5.75
N GLY A 40 16.41 21.81 5.14
CA GLY A 40 15.26 21.21 5.80
C GLY A 40 13.94 21.98 5.65
N GLU A 41 13.88 23.04 4.84
CA GLU A 41 12.60 23.71 4.53
C GLU A 41 11.68 22.74 3.77
N ALA A 42 10.54 22.43 4.38
CA ALA A 42 9.59 21.46 3.86
C ALA A 42 8.63 22.08 2.83
N ASN A 43 8.50 23.41 2.79
CA ASN A 43 7.62 24.11 1.86
C ASN A 43 8.33 24.44 0.53
N PRO A 44 7.95 23.82 -0.60
CA PRO A 44 8.61 24.07 -1.90
C PRO A 44 8.48 25.50 -2.40
N ILE A 45 7.46 26.25 -1.97
CA ILE A 45 7.25 27.65 -2.37
C ILE A 45 8.33 28.56 -1.75
N LYS A 46 8.91 28.14 -0.62
CA LYS A 46 9.96 28.88 0.09
C LYS A 46 11.37 28.46 -0.33
N TRP A 47 11.51 27.48 -1.22
CA TRP A 47 12.82 27.05 -1.67
C TRP A 47 13.49 28.13 -2.50
N ASN A 48 14.80 28.28 -2.28
CA ASN A 48 15.65 29.02 -3.17
C ASN A 48 15.93 28.15 -4.40
N TYR A 49 15.31 28.45 -5.54
CA TYR A 49 15.47 27.69 -6.80
C TYR A 49 16.80 28.01 -7.52
N SER A 50 17.90 27.92 -6.78
CA SER A 50 19.25 28.00 -7.32
C SER A 50 19.59 26.77 -8.17
N VAL A 51 20.67 26.86 -8.96
CA VAL A 51 21.20 25.73 -9.73
C VAL A 51 21.52 24.54 -8.83
N ASP A 52 22.04 24.79 -7.62
CA ASP A 52 22.34 23.74 -6.64
C ASP A 52 21.06 23.04 -6.14
N THR A 53 20.00 23.81 -5.89
CA THR A 53 18.68 23.26 -5.52
C THR A 53 18.11 22.39 -6.63
N PHE A 54 18.18 22.85 -7.88
CA PHE A 54 17.71 22.05 -9.02
C PHE A 54 18.53 20.77 -9.18
N ALA A 55 19.85 20.84 -8.99
CA ALA A 55 20.73 19.66 -9.03
C ALA A 55 20.37 18.65 -7.94
N HIS A 56 20.05 19.09 -6.72
CA HIS A 56 19.60 18.20 -5.65
C HIS A 56 18.21 17.62 -5.91
N ILE A 57 17.26 18.41 -6.44
CA ILE A 57 15.94 17.91 -6.84
C ILE A 57 16.09 16.81 -7.91
N LEU A 58 16.90 17.06 -8.95
CA LEU A 58 17.11 16.08 -10.02
C LEU A 58 17.83 14.83 -9.51
N SER A 59 18.89 14.99 -8.71
CA SER A 59 19.63 13.86 -8.14
C SER A 59 18.73 13.05 -7.19
N GLY A 60 17.95 13.74 -6.36
CA GLY A 60 16.95 13.14 -5.50
C GLY A 60 15.91 12.36 -6.30
N ALA A 61 15.44 12.89 -7.42
CA ALA A 61 14.48 12.20 -8.30
C ALA A 61 15.07 10.89 -8.86
N VAL A 62 16.32 10.93 -9.35
CA VAL A 62 17.00 9.76 -9.90
C VAL A 62 17.24 8.70 -8.82
N ILE A 63 17.75 9.09 -7.65
CA ILE A 63 17.98 8.16 -6.53
C ILE A 63 16.65 7.61 -5.98
N GLY A 64 15.61 8.43 -5.92
CA GLY A 64 14.25 8.03 -5.58
C GLY A 64 13.73 6.97 -6.54
N ALA A 65 13.82 7.21 -7.85
CA ALA A 65 13.43 6.26 -8.89
C ALA A 65 14.18 4.92 -8.75
N LEU A 66 15.51 4.96 -8.60
CA LEU A 66 16.35 3.76 -8.48
C LEU A 66 16.02 2.94 -7.23
N SER A 67 15.88 3.60 -6.08
CA SER A 67 15.49 2.92 -4.84
C SER A 67 14.09 2.35 -4.89
N GLY A 68 13.15 3.05 -5.53
CA GLY A 68 11.79 2.58 -5.76
C GLY A 68 11.75 1.35 -6.66
N TYR A 69 12.57 1.32 -7.71
CA TYR A 69 12.75 0.16 -8.58
C TYR A 69 13.27 -1.05 -7.79
N VAL A 70 14.38 -0.88 -7.05
CA VAL A 70 14.98 -1.97 -6.27
C VAL A 70 14.01 -2.49 -5.20
N GLY A 71 13.44 -1.58 -4.41
CA GLY A 71 12.49 -1.95 -3.35
C GLY A 71 11.22 -2.60 -3.90
N GLY A 72 10.68 -2.06 -5.00
CA GLY A 72 9.50 -2.60 -5.68
C GLY A 72 9.75 -3.99 -6.26
N ALA A 73 10.87 -4.21 -6.96
CA ALA A 73 11.22 -5.50 -7.53
C ALA A 73 11.40 -6.59 -6.47
N ILE A 74 12.00 -6.25 -5.32
CA ILE A 74 12.11 -7.19 -4.19
C ILE A 74 10.73 -7.45 -3.58
N ALA A 75 9.92 -6.42 -3.33
CA ALA A 75 8.61 -6.58 -2.72
C ALA A 75 7.66 -7.44 -3.56
N THR A 76 7.77 -7.40 -4.89
CA THR A 76 6.94 -8.22 -5.79
C THR A 76 7.48 -9.64 -6.03
N SER A 77 8.69 -9.96 -5.57
CA SER A 77 9.39 -11.22 -5.88
C SER A 77 8.84 -12.48 -5.20
N GLN A 78 7.82 -12.34 -4.32
CA GLN A 78 7.20 -13.45 -3.57
C GLN A 78 8.17 -14.27 -2.70
N ILE A 79 9.37 -13.75 -2.42
CA ILE A 79 10.28 -14.36 -1.45
C ILE A 79 9.77 -14.18 -0.02
N PRO A 80 10.20 -15.01 0.94
CA PRO A 80 9.91 -14.78 2.35
C PRO A 80 10.33 -13.37 2.77
N MET A 81 9.44 -12.68 3.49
CA MET A 81 9.66 -11.29 3.94
C MET A 81 9.86 -10.27 2.81
N ALA A 82 9.26 -10.49 1.62
CA ALA A 82 9.48 -9.64 0.45
C ALA A 82 9.23 -8.15 0.71
N ASN A 83 8.18 -7.77 1.45
CA ASN A 83 7.91 -6.34 1.71
C ASN A 83 9.01 -5.72 2.58
N THR A 84 9.41 -6.42 3.64
CA THR A 84 10.48 -6.02 4.56
C THR A 84 11.81 -5.90 3.85
N LEU A 85 12.15 -6.88 3.01
CA LEU A 85 13.36 -6.86 2.19
C LEU A 85 13.29 -5.77 1.11
N GLY A 86 12.11 -5.47 0.58
CA GLY A 86 11.87 -4.35 -0.32
C GLY A 86 12.11 -3.01 0.36
N ILE A 87 11.63 -2.84 1.60
CA ILE A 87 11.92 -1.66 2.42
C ILE A 87 13.44 -1.55 2.68
N ALA A 88 14.09 -2.65 3.02
CA ALA A 88 15.53 -2.69 3.27
C ALA A 88 16.35 -2.33 2.04
N GLY A 89 16.06 -2.96 0.88
CA GLY A 89 16.73 -2.68 -0.38
C GLY A 89 16.50 -1.26 -0.88
N GLY A 90 15.25 -0.77 -0.82
CA GLY A 90 14.94 0.60 -1.21
C GLY A 90 15.62 1.63 -0.31
N SER A 91 15.58 1.43 1.01
CA SER A 91 16.11 2.41 1.98
C SER A 91 17.63 2.52 1.92
N ILE A 92 18.36 1.42 1.75
CA ILE A 92 19.82 1.47 1.65
C ILE A 92 20.28 2.11 0.33
N VAL A 93 19.60 1.83 -0.78
CA VAL A 93 19.90 2.48 -2.07
C VAL A 93 19.62 3.98 -1.99
N ASN A 94 18.48 4.36 -1.40
CA ASN A 94 18.11 5.75 -1.24
C ASN A 94 19.10 6.51 -0.34
N SER A 95 19.45 5.95 0.83
CA SER A 95 20.32 6.62 1.80
C SER A 95 21.76 6.72 1.29
N LEU A 96 22.30 5.67 0.64
CA LEU A 96 23.62 5.71 0.01
C LEU A 96 23.67 6.71 -1.14
N GLY A 97 22.69 6.67 -2.05
CA GLY A 97 22.63 7.62 -3.16
C GLY A 97 22.56 9.07 -2.68
N THR A 98 21.73 9.30 -1.66
CA THR A 98 21.59 10.61 -1.01
C THR A 98 22.88 11.05 -0.32
N TYR A 99 23.55 10.15 0.40
CA TYR A 99 24.86 10.42 0.99
C TYR A 99 25.86 10.89 -0.09
N VAL A 100 25.89 10.23 -1.25
CA VAL A 100 26.82 10.56 -2.34
C VAL A 100 26.51 11.94 -2.94
N TYR A 101 25.27 12.19 -3.40
CA TYR A 101 24.99 13.46 -4.09
C TYR A 101 24.99 14.66 -3.14
N THR A 102 24.68 14.46 -1.86
CA THR A 102 24.78 15.52 -0.83
C THR A 102 26.19 15.70 -0.27
N ARG A 103 27.17 14.90 -0.76
CA ARG A 103 28.58 14.93 -0.33
C ARG A 103 28.75 14.68 1.18
N GLY A 104 28.03 13.70 1.71
CA GLY A 104 28.12 13.24 3.09
C GLY A 104 27.33 14.09 4.10
N LYS A 105 26.44 14.97 3.65
CA LYS A 105 25.59 15.78 4.52
C LYS A 105 24.39 15.03 5.10
N THR A 106 24.08 13.84 4.59
CA THR A 106 23.07 12.93 5.13
C THR A 106 23.72 11.69 5.73
N ASP A 107 22.95 10.90 6.47
CA ASP A 107 23.43 9.63 7.00
C ASP A 107 23.04 8.45 6.09
N ILE A 108 23.86 7.41 6.12
CA ILE A 108 23.60 6.10 5.54
C ILE A 108 22.81 5.29 6.56
N SER A 109 21.67 4.76 6.14
CA SER A 109 20.81 3.94 6.99
C SER A 109 20.04 2.90 6.19
N ILE A 110 19.64 1.83 6.86
CA ILE A 110 18.79 0.78 6.33
C ILE A 110 17.57 0.63 7.23
N SER A 111 16.38 0.52 6.63
CA SER A 111 15.13 0.27 7.33
C SER A 111 14.67 -1.17 7.11
N PHE A 112 14.13 -1.78 8.15
CA PHE A 112 13.53 -3.10 8.13
C PHE A 112 12.03 -3.00 8.45
N GLY A 113 11.40 -1.85 8.18
CA GLY A 113 9.99 -1.60 8.51
C GLY A 113 9.85 -0.93 9.87
N ALA A 114 9.54 -1.69 10.92
CA ALA A 114 9.33 -1.18 12.28
C ALA A 114 10.62 -0.67 12.96
N ALA A 115 11.78 -1.02 12.41
CA ALA A 115 13.09 -0.67 12.93
C ALA A 115 14.03 -0.26 11.80
N SER A 116 15.10 0.45 12.13
CA SER A 116 16.16 0.84 11.21
C SER A 116 17.51 0.85 11.91
N PHE A 117 18.58 0.82 11.12
CA PHE A 117 19.94 0.99 11.60
C PHE A 117 20.63 2.10 10.82
N ASN A 118 21.24 3.04 11.55
CA ASN A 118 22.02 4.13 10.98
C ASN A 118 23.52 3.80 11.14
N PHE A 119 24.21 3.64 10.00
CA PHE A 119 25.62 3.22 9.97
C PHE A 119 26.57 4.33 10.40
N ASN A 120 26.25 5.60 10.12
CA ASN A 120 27.08 6.73 10.50
C ASN A 120 27.13 6.93 12.02
N ARG A 121 26.00 6.67 12.71
CA ARG A 121 25.86 6.85 14.17
C ARG A 121 25.99 5.55 14.97
N GLY A 122 25.99 4.39 14.31
CA GLY A 122 25.99 3.08 14.98
C GLY A 122 24.77 2.87 15.88
N SER A 123 23.60 3.39 15.49
CA SER A 123 22.41 3.43 16.36
C SER A 123 21.16 2.89 15.69
N PHE A 124 20.34 2.19 16.47
CA PHE A 124 19.03 1.68 16.03
C PHE A 124 17.94 2.74 16.17
N GLY A 125 17.12 2.90 15.13
CA GLY A 125 15.82 3.54 15.20
C GLY A 125 14.72 2.48 15.30
N TYR A 126 13.61 2.80 15.95
CA TYR A 126 12.44 1.92 16.00
C TYR A 126 11.17 2.72 16.27
N LEU A 127 10.03 2.12 15.95
CA LEU A 127 8.70 2.68 16.18
C LEU A 127 8.53 3.16 17.64
N PHE A 128 8.08 4.40 17.82
CA PHE A 128 7.91 5.06 19.13
C PHE A 128 9.17 5.24 19.97
N LYS A 129 10.37 5.11 19.37
CA LYS A 129 11.61 5.49 20.06
C LYS A 129 11.53 6.96 20.51
N LYS A 130 11.90 7.22 21.76
CA LYS A 130 11.94 8.58 22.32
C LYS A 130 12.86 9.48 21.48
N GLY A 131 12.31 10.59 21.00
CA GLY A 131 13.02 11.55 20.15
C GLY A 131 12.81 11.40 18.65
N ASN A 132 12.02 10.41 18.22
CA ASN A 132 11.49 10.34 16.85
C ASN A 132 10.51 11.49 16.59
N SER A 133 10.58 12.05 15.39
CA SER A 133 9.56 12.92 14.83
C SER A 133 8.26 12.15 14.54
N THR A 134 7.16 12.89 14.39
CA THR A 134 5.86 12.31 14.00
C THR A 134 5.97 11.57 12.67
N MET A 135 6.68 12.12 11.69
CA MET A 135 6.84 11.49 10.38
C MET A 135 7.64 10.19 10.47
N GLU A 136 8.72 10.13 11.25
CA GLU A 136 9.48 8.90 11.49
C GLU A 136 8.59 7.80 12.09
N ASN A 137 7.75 8.13 13.08
CA ASN A 137 6.82 7.16 13.66
C ASN A 137 5.73 6.72 12.68
N ILE A 138 5.26 7.60 11.80
CA ILE A 138 4.35 7.22 10.70
C ILE A 138 5.04 6.24 9.75
N GLY A 139 6.29 6.55 9.33
CA GLY A 139 7.08 5.67 8.47
C GLY A 139 7.32 4.30 9.10
N TYR A 140 7.75 4.26 10.37
CA TYR A 140 7.89 3.00 11.12
C TYR A 140 6.56 2.29 11.31
N GLY A 141 5.44 3.02 11.42
CA GLY A 141 4.11 2.44 11.54
C GLY A 141 3.72 1.67 10.28
N PHE A 142 3.85 2.29 9.12
CA PHE A 142 3.64 1.59 7.84
C PHE A 142 4.66 0.46 7.61
N GLY A 143 5.90 0.67 8.01
CA GLY A 143 6.91 -0.39 8.00
C GLY A 143 6.54 -1.59 8.89
N ALA A 144 5.99 -1.35 10.07
CA ALA A 144 5.49 -2.40 10.96
C ALA A 144 4.31 -3.15 10.35
N LEU A 145 3.42 -2.45 9.64
CA LEU A 145 2.33 -3.10 8.90
C LEU A 145 2.85 -4.03 7.79
N ALA A 146 3.93 -3.65 7.08
CA ALA A 146 4.59 -4.54 6.14
C ALA A 146 5.19 -5.78 6.85
N ASN A 147 5.82 -5.58 8.02
CA ASN A 147 6.36 -6.69 8.80
C ASN A 147 5.27 -7.67 9.25
N ILE A 148 4.09 -7.17 9.68
CA ILE A 148 2.96 -8.01 10.08
C ILE A 148 2.51 -8.88 8.90
N THR A 149 2.27 -8.28 7.73
CA THR A 149 1.91 -8.99 6.51
C THR A 149 2.90 -10.08 6.18
N ASP A 150 4.19 -9.76 6.22
CA ASP A 150 5.27 -10.70 5.92
C ASP A 150 5.36 -11.87 6.91
N VAL A 151 5.15 -11.60 8.21
CA VAL A 151 5.12 -12.65 9.24
C VAL A 151 3.93 -13.58 9.02
N VAL A 152 2.76 -13.04 8.69
CA VAL A 152 1.58 -13.86 8.42
C VAL A 152 1.76 -14.69 7.14
N SER A 153 2.35 -14.11 6.09
CA SER A 153 2.61 -14.81 4.84
C SER A 153 3.71 -15.86 4.92
N LEU A 154 4.69 -15.71 5.82
CA LEU A 154 5.72 -16.71 6.09
C LEU A 154 5.12 -18.07 6.46
N PHE A 155 4.05 -18.09 7.26
CA PHE A 155 3.37 -19.32 7.68
C PHE A 155 2.18 -19.69 6.79
N GLY A 156 1.81 -18.82 5.85
CA GLY A 156 0.54 -18.91 5.13
C GLY A 156 0.65 -18.80 3.62
N GLY A 157 1.84 -18.94 3.05
CA GLY A 157 2.09 -18.91 1.60
C GLY A 157 1.88 -17.51 1.01
N GLY A 158 2.98 -16.76 0.86
CA GLY A 158 2.96 -15.40 0.32
C GLY A 158 2.66 -15.33 -1.17
N GLU A 159 1.62 -14.58 -1.52
CA GLU A 159 1.23 -14.31 -2.90
C GLU A 159 0.85 -12.85 -3.12
N ASN A 160 1.09 -12.34 -4.33
CA ASN A 160 0.61 -11.02 -4.71
C ASN A 160 -0.88 -11.13 -5.06
N VAL A 161 -1.69 -10.29 -4.43
CA VAL A 161 -3.16 -10.32 -4.59
C VAL A 161 -3.66 -8.97 -5.05
N SER A 162 -4.78 -8.98 -5.74
CA SER A 162 -5.48 -7.77 -6.19
C SER A 162 -6.81 -7.64 -5.46
N VAL A 163 -7.02 -6.50 -4.81
CA VAL A 163 -8.30 -6.16 -4.20
C VAL A 163 -9.07 -5.28 -5.17
N ASN A 164 -10.23 -5.75 -5.59
CA ASN A 164 -11.06 -5.11 -6.60
C ASN A 164 -12.26 -4.44 -5.94
N SER A 165 -12.62 -3.27 -6.43
CA SER A 165 -13.81 -2.51 -6.04
C SER A 165 -14.55 -2.10 -7.29
N ALA A 166 -15.78 -2.59 -7.45
CA ALA A 166 -16.61 -2.30 -8.60
C ALA A 166 -18.04 -1.93 -8.17
N SER A 167 -18.74 -1.22 -9.04
CA SER A 167 -20.21 -1.24 -9.01
C SER A 167 -20.67 -2.55 -9.61
N THR A 168 -21.69 -3.19 -9.01
CA THR A 168 -22.31 -4.37 -9.60
C THR A 168 -22.97 -4.02 -10.94
N LYS A 169 -22.98 -4.99 -11.86
CA LYS A 169 -23.79 -4.94 -13.09
C LYS A 169 -25.17 -5.53 -12.79
N ASP A 170 -26.18 -5.07 -13.53
CA ASP A 170 -27.61 -5.33 -13.30
C ASP A 170 -28.16 -4.66 -12.01
N ASP A 171 -29.48 -4.65 -11.81
CA ASP A 171 -30.29 -3.81 -10.89
C ASP A 171 -29.88 -3.74 -9.40
N ASP A 172 -28.76 -4.35 -9.03
CA ASP A 172 -28.11 -4.29 -7.73
C ASP A 172 -27.53 -2.89 -7.50
N TRP A 173 -27.93 -2.32 -6.37
CA TRP A 173 -27.72 -0.91 -6.01
C TRP A 173 -26.60 -0.72 -5.00
N TRP A 174 -25.84 -1.78 -4.72
CA TRP A 174 -24.72 -1.79 -3.78
C TRP A 174 -23.41 -2.04 -4.53
N GLY A 175 -22.28 -1.65 -3.93
CA GLY A 175 -20.97 -1.92 -4.50
C GLY A 175 -20.48 -3.34 -4.20
N HIS A 176 -19.52 -3.83 -4.99
CA HIS A 176 -18.86 -5.11 -4.79
C HIS A 176 -17.37 -4.95 -4.47
N SER A 177 -16.85 -5.85 -3.64
CA SER A 177 -15.40 -6.02 -3.49
C SER A 177 -15.01 -7.48 -3.55
N SER A 178 -13.83 -7.75 -4.10
CA SER A 178 -13.27 -9.08 -4.21
C SER A 178 -11.76 -9.07 -4.00
N ILE A 179 -11.19 -10.23 -3.71
CA ILE A 179 -9.75 -10.50 -3.71
C ILE A 179 -9.48 -11.56 -4.76
N THR A 180 -8.55 -11.28 -5.66
CA THR A 180 -8.05 -12.24 -6.65
C THR A 180 -6.57 -12.46 -6.48
N ASP A 181 -6.07 -13.60 -6.96
CA ASP A 181 -4.63 -13.77 -7.16
C ASP A 181 -4.13 -12.97 -8.38
N LYS A 182 -2.82 -13.09 -8.66
CA LYS A 182 -2.15 -12.40 -9.77
C LYS A 182 -2.70 -12.78 -11.16
N ASP A 183 -3.32 -13.96 -11.30
CA ASP A 183 -3.85 -14.46 -12.56
C ASP A 183 -5.35 -14.14 -12.70
N GLY A 184 -5.94 -13.49 -11.70
CA GLY A 184 -7.35 -13.11 -11.66
C GLY A 184 -8.26 -14.19 -11.08
N ASN A 185 -7.73 -15.29 -10.54
CA ASN A 185 -8.55 -16.32 -9.91
C ASN A 185 -9.13 -15.78 -8.60
N SER A 186 -10.40 -16.10 -8.34
CA SER A 186 -11.11 -15.68 -7.12
C SER A 186 -10.49 -16.31 -5.88
N LEU A 187 -10.07 -15.49 -4.92
CA LEU A 187 -9.72 -15.91 -3.56
C LEU A 187 -10.87 -15.62 -2.59
N VAL A 188 -11.49 -14.44 -2.73
CA VAL A 188 -12.71 -14.04 -2.02
C VAL A 188 -13.56 -13.22 -2.98
N SER A 189 -14.77 -13.68 -3.28
CA SER A 189 -15.77 -12.88 -3.97
C SER A 189 -17.13 -13.41 -3.57
N VAL A 190 -17.91 -12.61 -2.85
CA VAL A 190 -19.11 -13.11 -2.17
C VAL A 190 -20.29 -12.22 -2.46
N GLY A 191 -21.39 -12.82 -2.90
CA GLY A 191 -22.69 -12.16 -3.06
C GLY A 191 -23.82 -12.94 -2.38
N PRO A 192 -25.04 -12.40 -2.43
CA PRO A 192 -26.22 -13.12 -1.96
C PRO A 192 -26.56 -14.29 -2.90
N ASP A 193 -26.92 -15.44 -2.34
CA ASP A 193 -27.36 -16.62 -3.11
C ASP A 193 -28.72 -16.44 -3.83
N SER A 194 -29.42 -15.34 -3.55
CA SER A 194 -30.75 -15.03 -4.07
C SER A 194 -30.99 -13.51 -4.07
N PRO A 195 -31.86 -12.99 -4.96
CA PRO A 195 -32.08 -11.55 -5.10
C PRO A 195 -32.47 -10.85 -3.79
N VAL A 196 -31.98 -9.62 -3.63
CA VAL A 196 -32.18 -8.80 -2.43
C VAL A 196 -33.13 -7.64 -2.73
N GLY A 197 -34.34 -7.70 -2.18
CA GLY A 197 -35.34 -6.64 -2.35
C GLY A 197 -35.08 -5.40 -1.49
N LYS A 198 -35.15 -4.20 -2.09
CA LYS A 198 -35.16 -2.93 -1.35
C LYS A 198 -36.41 -2.83 -0.45
N GLY A 199 -36.21 -2.48 0.81
CA GLY A 199 -37.31 -2.16 1.73
C GLY A 199 -37.56 -0.65 1.83
N ALA A 200 -38.61 -0.25 2.53
CA ALA A 200 -38.95 1.16 2.78
C ALA A 200 -37.91 1.94 3.62
N GLY A 201 -36.89 1.27 4.16
CA GLY A 201 -35.80 1.86 4.93
C GLY A 201 -34.65 0.88 5.13
N LEU A 202 -33.56 1.37 5.74
CA LEU A 202 -32.32 0.60 5.92
C LEU A 202 -32.54 -0.70 6.72
N THR A 203 -33.29 -0.63 7.82
CA THR A 203 -33.57 -1.80 8.68
C THR A 203 -34.31 -2.91 7.93
N GLN A 204 -35.33 -2.55 7.13
CA GLN A 204 -36.10 -3.53 6.36
C GLN A 204 -35.26 -4.11 5.23
N THR A 205 -34.48 -3.25 4.56
CA THR A 205 -33.54 -3.67 3.50
C THR A 205 -32.47 -4.62 4.04
N TRP A 206 -31.92 -4.34 5.22
CA TRP A 206 -30.98 -5.24 5.88
C TRP A 206 -31.62 -6.58 6.22
N LYS A 207 -32.83 -6.60 6.79
CA LYS A 207 -33.56 -7.86 7.06
C LYS A 207 -33.78 -8.67 5.78
N ASN A 208 -34.15 -8.00 4.69
CA ASN A 208 -34.33 -8.63 3.38
C ASN A 208 -33.01 -9.16 2.77
N SER A 209 -31.88 -8.58 3.16
CA SER A 209 -30.54 -8.92 2.68
C SER A 209 -29.92 -10.15 3.34
N ILE A 210 -30.48 -10.67 4.44
CA ILE A 210 -29.93 -11.83 5.14
C ILE A 210 -30.16 -13.07 4.29
N LYS A 211 -29.10 -13.56 3.64
CA LYS A 211 -29.10 -14.66 2.67
C LYS A 211 -27.97 -15.65 2.95
N GLY A 212 -28.01 -16.80 2.27
CA GLY A 212 -26.80 -17.60 2.12
C GLY A 212 -25.80 -16.86 1.25
N ALA A 213 -24.54 -17.25 1.38
CA ALA A 213 -23.45 -16.67 0.60
C ALA A 213 -23.18 -17.50 -0.66
N ASP A 214 -23.19 -16.85 -1.82
CA ASP A 214 -22.57 -17.38 -3.03
C ASP A 214 -21.11 -16.93 -3.08
N THR A 215 -20.17 -17.87 -2.95
CA THR A 215 -18.73 -17.62 -2.95
C THR A 215 -18.10 -17.61 -4.34
N ASN A 216 -18.90 -17.81 -5.40
CA ASN A 216 -18.47 -17.78 -6.78
C ASN A 216 -18.94 -16.50 -7.50
N TRP A 217 -19.18 -15.44 -6.75
CA TRP A 217 -19.64 -14.16 -7.30
C TRP A 217 -18.61 -13.51 -8.22
N SER A 218 -19.06 -12.72 -9.19
CA SER A 218 -18.15 -12.01 -10.11
C SER A 218 -17.08 -11.22 -9.36
N THR A 219 -15.83 -11.36 -9.77
CA THR A 219 -14.69 -10.65 -9.18
C THR A 219 -14.54 -9.24 -9.74
N TYR A 220 -15.11 -8.99 -10.93
CA TYR A 220 -14.91 -7.78 -11.75
C TYR A 220 -13.43 -7.48 -12.06
N PHE A 221 -12.56 -8.49 -11.94
CA PHE A 221 -11.13 -8.34 -12.17
C PHE A 221 -10.85 -7.90 -13.61
N GLY A 222 -10.16 -6.76 -13.76
CA GLY A 222 -9.78 -6.22 -15.06
C GLY A 222 -10.94 -5.69 -15.91
N GLU A 223 -12.14 -5.58 -15.35
CA GLU A 223 -13.28 -4.93 -16.00
C GLU A 223 -13.17 -3.40 -15.97
N GLU A 224 -13.71 -2.75 -17.00
CA GLU A 224 -13.76 -1.28 -17.06
C GLU A 224 -14.62 -0.72 -15.92
N GLY A 225 -14.10 0.31 -15.24
CA GLY A 225 -14.76 0.93 -14.08
C GLY A 225 -14.41 0.30 -12.72
N THR A 226 -13.66 -0.82 -12.71
CA THR A 226 -13.17 -1.44 -11.48
C THR A 226 -11.92 -0.74 -10.98
N TRP A 227 -11.92 -0.30 -9.72
CA TRP A 227 -10.70 0.13 -9.04
C TRP A 227 -9.99 -1.09 -8.47
N GLN A 228 -8.72 -1.28 -8.83
CA GLN A 228 -7.87 -2.35 -8.32
C GLN A 228 -6.72 -1.81 -7.47
N VAL A 229 -6.44 -2.47 -6.34
CA VAL A 229 -5.26 -2.25 -5.51
C VAL A 229 -4.52 -3.56 -5.32
N SER A 230 -3.32 -3.66 -5.90
CA SER A 230 -2.46 -4.84 -5.73
C SER A 230 -1.61 -4.73 -4.48
N LEU A 231 -1.65 -5.77 -3.65
CA LEU A 231 -0.88 -5.94 -2.42
C LEU A 231 0.12 -7.07 -2.58
N ASN A 232 1.29 -6.90 -1.97
CA ASN A 232 2.41 -7.80 -2.17
C ASN A 232 2.58 -8.75 -0.97
N ASN A 233 2.95 -9.99 -1.26
CA ASN A 233 3.29 -11.00 -0.24
C ASN A 233 2.21 -11.21 0.84
N ILE A 234 0.95 -11.30 0.42
CA ILE A 234 -0.20 -11.57 1.29
C ILE A 234 -0.38 -13.08 1.48
N SER A 235 -0.78 -13.52 2.67
CA SER A 235 -1.04 -14.95 2.91
C SER A 235 -2.28 -15.45 2.16
N LYS A 236 -2.06 -16.30 1.15
CA LYS A 236 -3.16 -17.00 0.47
C LYS A 236 -3.87 -17.98 1.37
N ASN A 237 -3.15 -18.76 2.18
CA ASN A 237 -3.75 -19.75 3.06
C ASN A 237 -4.67 -19.09 4.09
N ALA A 238 -4.30 -17.92 4.65
CA ALA A 238 -5.14 -17.20 5.59
C ALA A 238 -6.42 -16.66 4.94
N ILE A 239 -6.32 -16.17 3.70
CA ILE A 239 -7.46 -15.72 2.90
C ILE A 239 -8.37 -16.91 2.58
N SER A 240 -7.83 -17.99 2.02
CA SER A 240 -8.61 -19.17 1.63
C SER A 240 -9.25 -19.87 2.83
N ASN A 241 -8.57 -19.95 3.97
CA ASN A 241 -9.15 -20.48 5.21
C ASN A 241 -10.34 -19.64 5.68
N TYR A 242 -10.23 -18.31 5.61
CA TYR A 242 -11.37 -17.43 5.89
C TYR A 242 -12.51 -17.65 4.88
N ALA A 243 -12.19 -17.66 3.58
CA ALA A 243 -13.16 -17.84 2.49
C ALA A 243 -13.97 -19.14 2.62
N SER A 244 -13.32 -20.24 3.00
CA SER A 244 -13.96 -21.55 3.17
C SER A 244 -15.05 -21.62 4.25
N LYS A 245 -15.10 -20.63 5.15
CA LYS A 245 -16.03 -20.57 6.28
C LYS A 245 -17.18 -19.59 6.04
N ILE A 246 -17.23 -18.97 4.87
CA ILE A 246 -18.27 -18.01 4.52
C ILE A 246 -19.55 -18.77 4.16
N THR A 247 -20.59 -18.57 4.97
CA THR A 247 -21.88 -19.25 4.79
C THR A 247 -23.06 -18.29 4.72
N ARG A 248 -22.86 -17.04 5.14
CA ARG A 248 -23.90 -16.02 5.28
C ARG A 248 -23.47 -14.76 4.56
N TRP A 249 -24.44 -14.14 3.89
CA TRP A 249 -24.31 -12.80 3.34
C TRP A 249 -25.38 -11.88 3.91
N ASP A 250 -25.02 -10.64 4.21
CA ASP A 250 -25.97 -9.56 4.50
C ASP A 250 -25.35 -8.20 4.20
N LEU A 251 -26.18 -7.20 3.91
CA LEU A 251 -25.72 -5.91 3.40
C LEU A 251 -24.81 -5.14 4.39
N LEU A 252 -24.98 -5.32 5.71
CA LEU A 252 -24.31 -4.48 6.70
C LEU A 252 -23.06 -5.11 7.28
N PHE A 253 -23.08 -6.38 7.69
CA PHE A 253 -21.95 -6.99 8.40
C PHE A 253 -21.26 -8.07 7.58
N ASN A 254 -22.04 -8.89 6.87
CA ASN A 254 -21.55 -9.99 6.04
C ASN A 254 -21.63 -9.64 4.55
N SER A 255 -21.31 -8.40 4.20
CA SER A 255 -21.29 -7.93 2.82
C SER A 255 -20.02 -8.41 2.12
N CYS A 256 -19.97 -8.29 0.79
CA CYS A 256 -18.75 -8.50 0.02
C CYS A 256 -17.56 -7.70 0.62
N VAL A 257 -17.78 -6.43 0.98
CA VAL A 257 -16.78 -5.56 1.62
C VAL A 257 -16.40 -6.06 3.01
N GLY A 258 -17.37 -6.54 3.78
CA GLY A 258 -17.13 -7.10 5.12
C GLY A 258 -16.27 -8.36 5.05
N HIS A 259 -16.55 -9.25 4.10
CA HIS A 259 -15.76 -10.46 3.90
C HIS A 259 -14.35 -10.16 3.38
N THR A 260 -14.21 -9.29 2.38
CA THR A 260 -12.91 -8.83 1.87
C THR A 260 -12.08 -8.20 2.99
N SER A 261 -12.67 -7.28 3.76
CA SER A 261 -12.02 -6.62 4.90
C SER A 261 -11.49 -7.62 5.94
N ARG A 262 -12.32 -8.60 6.36
CA ARG A 262 -11.94 -9.60 7.35
C ARG A 262 -10.93 -10.63 6.82
N ALA A 263 -11.01 -11.00 5.54
CA ALA A 263 -10.01 -11.84 4.88
C ALA A 263 -8.64 -11.15 4.82
N LEU A 264 -8.61 -9.84 4.57
CA LEU A 264 -7.39 -9.04 4.62
C LEU A 264 -6.82 -8.97 6.05
N TRP A 265 -7.68 -8.80 7.06
CA TRP A 265 -7.27 -8.89 8.46
C TRP A 265 -6.64 -10.23 8.82
N SER A 266 -7.24 -11.35 8.40
CA SER A 266 -6.67 -12.68 8.67
C SER A 266 -5.31 -12.88 7.99
N ALA A 267 -5.09 -12.17 6.87
CA ALA A 267 -3.84 -12.19 6.12
C ALA A 267 -2.80 -11.14 6.57
N GLY A 268 -3.04 -10.45 7.70
CA GLY A 268 -2.08 -9.48 8.25
C GLY A 268 -2.16 -8.08 7.65
N VAL A 269 -3.27 -7.72 7.00
CA VAL A 269 -3.52 -6.38 6.45
C VAL A 269 -4.63 -5.66 7.24
N PRO A 270 -4.27 -4.99 8.36
CA PRO A 270 -5.23 -4.20 9.14
C PRO A 270 -5.93 -3.14 8.30
N ASN A 271 -7.25 -3.07 8.42
CA ASN A 271 -8.09 -2.07 7.76
C ASN A 271 -9.35 -1.78 8.61
N VAL A 272 -10.06 -0.72 8.32
CA VAL A 272 -11.34 -0.41 8.98
C VAL A 272 -12.47 -0.80 8.05
N TYR A 273 -13.37 -1.65 8.53
CA TYR A 273 -14.56 -1.99 7.77
C TYR A 273 -15.44 -0.75 7.59
N LEU A 274 -15.57 -0.32 6.34
CA LEU A 274 -16.45 0.76 5.91
C LEU A 274 -17.31 0.18 4.79
N PHE A 275 -18.63 0.35 4.87
CA PHE A 275 -19.65 -0.32 4.03
C PHE A 275 -19.52 -0.12 2.51
N HIS A 276 -18.53 0.65 2.03
CA HIS A 276 -18.34 0.98 0.62
C HIS A 276 -17.01 0.43 0.08
N PRO A 277 -16.99 -0.28 -1.06
CA PRO A 277 -15.77 -0.92 -1.56
C PRO A 277 -14.65 0.08 -1.92
N HIS A 278 -15.00 1.26 -2.46
CA HIS A 278 -14.00 2.32 -2.69
C HIS A 278 -13.33 2.84 -1.41
N MET A 279 -14.01 2.80 -0.26
CA MET A 279 -13.38 3.21 1.01
C MET A 279 -12.35 2.17 1.47
N LEU A 280 -12.60 0.89 1.21
CA LEU A 280 -11.61 -0.15 1.44
C LEU A 280 -10.39 0.04 0.52
N ASN A 281 -10.60 0.23 -0.79
CA ASN A 281 -9.50 0.47 -1.72
C ASN A 281 -8.71 1.74 -1.43
N LEU A 282 -9.35 2.81 -0.96
CA LEU A 282 -8.66 4.01 -0.51
C LEU A 282 -7.72 3.70 0.66
N GLN A 283 -8.20 2.98 1.67
CA GLN A 283 -7.38 2.56 2.80
C GLN A 283 -6.19 1.70 2.36
N LEU A 284 -6.43 0.74 1.46
CA LEU A 284 -5.38 -0.13 0.92
C LEU A 284 -4.38 0.65 0.05
N SER A 285 -4.81 1.69 -0.66
CA SER A 285 -3.92 2.57 -1.39
C SER A 285 -3.02 3.36 -0.44
N ILE A 286 -3.59 3.91 0.64
CA ILE A 286 -2.82 4.58 1.69
C ILE A 286 -1.82 3.62 2.34
N TYR A 287 -2.26 2.40 2.67
CA TYR A 287 -1.40 1.33 3.20
C TYR A 287 -0.21 1.07 2.28
N LYS A 288 -0.47 0.85 0.99
CA LYS A 288 0.56 0.59 -0.03
C LYS A 288 1.51 1.77 -0.18
N MET A 289 0.98 2.99 -0.31
CA MET A 289 1.79 4.20 -0.43
C MET A 289 2.65 4.45 0.81
N GLY A 290 2.12 4.19 2.00
CA GLY A 290 2.87 4.33 3.25
C GLY A 290 4.05 3.36 3.33
N ILE A 291 3.86 2.10 2.90
CA ILE A 291 4.94 1.11 2.81
C ILE A 291 5.99 1.53 1.77
N LEU A 292 5.56 2.00 0.61
CA LEU A 292 6.47 2.50 -0.44
C LEU A 292 7.23 3.76 0.00
N ALA A 293 6.61 4.63 0.79
CA ALA A 293 7.22 5.85 1.29
C ALA A 293 8.16 5.61 2.48
N SER A 294 7.93 4.53 3.24
CA SER A 294 8.72 4.18 4.44
C SER A 294 10.24 4.30 4.20
N PRO A 295 10.84 3.71 3.14
CA PRO A 295 12.27 3.85 2.82
C PRO A 295 12.85 5.27 2.81
N TYR A 296 12.04 6.28 2.50
CA TYR A 296 12.47 7.66 2.28
C TYR A 296 12.34 8.55 3.52
N ILE A 297 11.51 8.13 4.48
CA ILE A 297 11.18 8.95 5.65
C ILE A 297 12.35 9.00 6.66
N TYR A 298 13.30 8.06 6.56
CA TYR A 298 14.40 7.92 7.51
C TYR A 298 15.68 8.68 7.14
N THR A 299 15.76 9.20 5.90
CA THR A 299 16.84 10.12 5.51
C THR A 299 16.58 11.47 6.14
N THR A 300 16.83 11.59 7.44
CA THR A 300 16.88 12.89 8.08
C THR A 300 18.07 13.65 7.50
N PRO A 301 17.88 14.86 6.94
CA PRO A 301 18.96 15.83 6.91
C PRO A 301 19.46 15.88 8.34
N ASN A 302 20.78 15.76 8.54
CA ASN A 302 21.40 15.86 9.85
C ASN A 302 20.56 16.79 10.73
N LYS A 303 20.13 16.33 11.91
CA LYS A 303 19.90 17.27 13.01
C LYS A 303 21.20 18.05 13.05
N ILE A 304 21.21 19.19 12.37
CA ILE A 304 22.41 19.95 12.06
C ILE A 304 23.05 20.07 13.42
N LYS A 305 24.29 19.57 13.55
CA LYS A 305 25.08 19.81 14.75
C LYS A 305 24.92 21.30 15.04
N ARG A 306 24.11 21.62 16.05
CA ARG A 306 24.22 22.89 16.74
C ARG A 306 25.47 22.78 17.59
#